data_AF-A0A3D2AYN2-F1
#
_entry.id   AF-A0A3D2AYN2-F1
#
_cell.length_a   1.000
_cell.length_b   1.000
_cell.length_c   1.000
_cell.angle_alpha   90.00
_cell.angle_beta   90.00
_cell.angle_gamma   90.00
#
_symmetry.space_group_name_H-M   'P 1'
#
loop_
_entity.id
_entity.type
_entity.pdbx_description
1 polymer ?
#
loop_
_entity_poly.entity_id
_entity_poly.type
_entity_poly.pdbx_seq_one_letter_code
_entity_poly.pdbx_strand_id
1 'polypeptide(L)'
;MLRQTFGFILDAIVFTAFLLVPIVAVAQGLPTIEEKTAGMQAIEGHFPMYWDESTGVLWLEISRFDTEELYLSGLSAGLGSNDIGLDRGQTRSRLVVFERVGPKVFMVQRNYQFRAESENPDEQRAVEDAFAKSILWGFTVAAETAARVLVNTTDFLLRDTHGVIPRLRQDGQYRVDQSRSAVYLPRTKGFPKNTEIDVTVTFTSEPQPRGFGARNERRQGVADVTPAADAVTLRQHHSLVQLPDPGYEPRAYDPRSGFGSVAWQDYSTPLGDSMTKRLIRRHRLQKRDPSASVSEAVDPIVYYLDRGTPEPIRSALLEGARWWNQAFEAAGFRDAFRVELLPEGADNFDIRYNMINWVHRSTRGWSSGGSITDPRTGEIMKGVVTLGSLRVRQDFLIAEGLLSPYEGGDEMPSVLSEMALARIRQLSAHEVGHTLGLGHNYYASTMGRISVLDYPHPLITIDDDGDLDLSDAYDVGIGEWDKVAIRYGYQDFPQGTDEPTVLEQILDQAWERDLLYLTNQDLDANPRVHQWANGVDPAVELERMLNVRRAALDDFGEAAIRRDMPLATMEEAFVPLYLHHRFQIDAAASAIGGMHYIYAMRGDGR
;
A
#
# COMPACT_ATOMS: atom_id res chain seq x y z
N MET A 1 -72.43 63.34 -38.04
CA MET A 1 -73.52 63.05 -37.09
C MET A 1 -72.85 62.68 -35.77
N LEU A 2 -72.65 63.61 -34.83
CA LEU A 2 -73.48 63.82 -33.61
C LEU A 2 -73.78 62.48 -32.90
N ARG A 3 -73.48 62.22 -31.62
CA ARG A 3 -73.43 63.08 -30.41
C ARG A 3 -72.93 62.24 -29.21
N GLN A 4 -72.25 62.90 -28.25
CA GLN A 4 -72.38 62.78 -26.77
C GLN A 4 -71.90 61.47 -26.07
N THR A 5 -71.27 61.43 -24.88
CA THR A 5 -71.25 62.33 -23.70
C THR A 5 -70.30 61.86 -22.55
N PHE A 6 -69.88 62.82 -21.68
CA PHE A 6 -69.50 62.76 -20.22
C PHE A 6 -68.28 61.92 -19.75
N GLY A 7 -67.39 62.33 -18.82
CA GLY A 7 -67.21 63.54 -17.98
C GLY A 7 -65.98 63.41 -17.03
N PHE A 8 -65.39 64.57 -16.63
CA PHE A 8 -64.77 65.01 -15.34
C PHE A 8 -64.32 63.96 -14.26
N ILE A 9 -63.30 64.06 -13.40
CA ILE A 9 -62.55 65.17 -12.72
C ILE A 9 -61.27 64.63 -12.01
N LEU A 10 -60.31 65.55 -11.82
CA LEU A 10 -59.20 65.70 -10.86
C LEU A 10 -59.01 64.80 -9.61
N ASP A 11 -57.71 64.59 -9.31
CA ASP A 11 -56.97 64.78 -8.04
C ASP A 11 -56.35 63.61 -7.24
N ALA A 12 -55.02 63.75 -7.11
CA ALA A 12 -54.11 63.48 -5.97
C ALA A 12 -53.89 62.05 -5.47
N ILE A 13 -52.60 61.65 -5.31
CA ILE A 13 -52.05 61.02 -4.09
C ILE A 13 -50.51 60.81 -4.19
N VAL A 14 -49.81 61.51 -3.27
CA VAL A 14 -48.64 61.09 -2.48
C VAL A 14 -47.24 61.09 -3.11
N PHE A 15 -46.55 62.21 -2.84
CA PHE A 15 -45.11 62.33 -2.64
C PHE A 15 -44.63 61.28 -1.62
N THR A 16 -43.78 60.34 -2.04
CA THR A 16 -43.04 59.46 -1.13
C THR A 16 -41.57 59.89 -1.14
N ALA A 17 -41.15 60.58 -0.08
CA ALA A 17 -39.75 60.88 0.17
C ALA A 17 -39.04 59.60 0.66
N PHE A 18 -38.30 58.94 -0.22
CA PHE A 18 -37.34 57.91 0.18
C PHE A 18 -36.10 58.60 0.75
N LEU A 19 -35.95 58.53 2.07
CA LEU A 19 -34.69 58.75 2.78
C LEU A 19 -33.66 57.73 2.28
N LEU A 20 -32.74 58.18 1.43
CA LEU A 20 -31.48 57.50 1.13
C LEU A 20 -30.61 57.56 2.39
N VAL A 21 -30.74 56.59 3.27
CA VAL A 21 -29.73 56.31 4.29
C VAL A 21 -28.57 55.63 3.57
N PRO A 22 -27.35 56.20 3.56
CA PRO A 22 -26.19 55.48 3.06
C PRO A 22 -25.91 54.36 4.05
N ILE A 23 -26.29 53.14 3.71
CA ILE A 23 -25.77 51.95 4.38
C ILE A 23 -24.29 51.89 3.98
N VAL A 24 -23.45 52.50 4.81
CA VAL A 24 -22.01 52.23 4.81
C VAL A 24 -21.91 50.78 5.29
N ALA A 25 -21.89 49.84 4.35
CA ALA A 25 -21.51 48.47 4.62
C ALA A 25 -20.03 48.49 5.00
N VAL A 26 -19.75 48.71 6.28
CA VAL A 26 -18.44 48.42 6.85
C VAL A 26 -18.26 46.92 6.66
N ALA A 27 -17.32 46.52 5.81
CA ALA A 27 -16.92 45.13 5.70
C ALA A 27 -16.49 44.68 7.10
N GLN A 28 -17.37 43.95 7.81
CA GLN A 28 -17.00 43.33 9.06
C GLN A 28 -15.86 42.37 8.75
N GLY A 29 -14.73 42.55 9.46
CA GLY A 29 -13.62 41.61 9.39
C GLY A 29 -14.09 40.20 9.75
N LEU A 30 -13.34 39.20 9.33
CA LEU A 30 -13.58 37.82 9.75
C LEU A 30 -13.53 37.74 11.29
N PRO A 31 -14.36 36.90 11.93
CA PRO A 31 -14.24 36.65 13.35
C PRO A 31 -12.88 36.01 13.66
N THR A 32 -12.45 36.11 14.92
CA THR A 32 -11.28 35.35 15.38
C THR A 32 -11.59 33.85 15.36
N ILE A 33 -10.54 33.01 15.25
CA ILE A 33 -10.69 31.56 15.36
C ILE A 33 -11.34 31.22 16.69
N GLU A 34 -10.89 31.82 17.79
CA GLU A 34 -11.38 31.58 19.14
C GLU A 34 -12.86 31.94 19.30
N GLU A 35 -13.33 33.04 18.71
CA GLU A 35 -14.76 33.39 18.67
C GLU A 35 -15.56 32.39 17.84
N LYS A 36 -15.04 32.01 16.67
CA LYS A 36 -15.73 31.12 15.72
C LYS A 36 -15.85 29.69 16.27
N THR A 37 -14.85 29.21 16.99
CA THR A 37 -14.79 27.85 17.53
C THR A 37 -15.29 27.74 18.97
N ALA A 38 -15.83 28.82 19.54
CA ALA A 38 -16.38 28.80 20.88
C ALA A 38 -17.48 27.73 21.00
N GLY A 39 -17.27 26.76 21.89
CA GLY A 39 -18.20 25.64 22.12
C GLY A 39 -18.03 24.44 21.17
N MET A 40 -17.10 24.49 20.21
CA MET A 40 -16.72 23.33 19.39
C MET A 40 -15.76 22.42 20.16
N GLN A 41 -15.73 21.13 19.81
CA GLN A 41 -14.74 20.20 20.35
C GLN A 41 -13.41 20.40 19.62
N ALA A 42 -12.39 20.85 20.34
CA ALA A 42 -11.02 20.93 19.82
C ALA A 42 -10.37 19.53 19.74
N ILE A 43 -9.66 19.28 18.65
CA ILE A 43 -8.88 18.06 18.41
C ILE A 43 -7.48 18.50 18.02
N GLU A 44 -6.53 18.30 18.95
CA GLU A 44 -5.10 18.59 18.74
C GLU A 44 -4.50 17.64 17.71
N GLY A 45 -3.49 18.11 16.96
CA GLY A 45 -2.77 17.35 15.94
C GLY A 45 -1.71 18.20 15.22
N HIS A 46 -1.05 17.65 14.20
CA HIS A 46 -0.11 18.41 13.35
C HIS A 46 -0.76 19.66 12.73
N PHE A 47 -2.01 19.49 12.30
CA PHE A 47 -2.98 20.56 12.03
C PHE A 47 -4.15 20.44 13.02
N PRO A 48 -4.39 21.42 13.89
CA PRO A 48 -5.52 21.41 14.80
C PRO A 48 -6.87 21.41 14.07
N MET A 49 -7.86 20.74 14.66
CA MET A 49 -9.22 20.67 14.12
C MET A 49 -10.26 21.07 15.18
N TYR A 50 -11.42 21.50 14.72
CA TYR A 50 -12.56 21.83 15.57
C TYR A 50 -13.83 21.19 15.03
N TRP A 51 -14.46 20.35 15.83
CA TRP A 51 -15.72 19.70 15.49
C TRP A 51 -16.91 20.49 16.03
N ASP A 52 -17.79 20.93 15.14
CA ASP A 52 -19.07 21.53 15.46
C ASP A 52 -20.18 20.47 15.42
N GLU A 53 -20.50 19.91 16.59
CA GLU A 53 -21.52 18.88 16.74
C GLU A 53 -22.92 19.35 16.30
N SER A 54 -23.20 20.64 16.42
CA SER A 54 -24.52 21.20 16.10
C SER A 54 -24.79 21.26 14.60
N THR A 55 -23.73 21.41 13.80
CA THR A 55 -23.82 21.52 12.34
C THR A 55 -23.23 20.34 11.59
N GLY A 56 -22.51 19.45 12.27
CA GLY A 56 -21.80 18.33 11.66
C GLY A 56 -20.58 18.77 10.83
N VAL A 57 -20.04 19.95 11.10
CA VAL A 57 -18.93 20.53 10.34
C VAL A 57 -17.59 20.29 11.04
N LEU A 58 -16.61 19.84 10.26
CA LEU A 58 -15.22 19.74 10.71
C LEU A 58 -14.40 20.91 10.14
N TRP A 59 -13.86 21.71 11.04
CA TRP A 59 -12.99 22.83 10.73
C TRP A 59 -11.52 22.42 10.90
N LEU A 60 -10.66 22.94 10.03
CA LEU A 60 -9.21 22.77 10.08
C LEU A 60 -8.56 24.14 10.25
N GLU A 61 -7.65 24.23 11.22
CA GLU A 61 -6.78 25.39 11.39
C GLU A 61 -5.52 25.22 10.55
N ILE A 62 -5.26 26.16 9.65
CA ILE A 62 -4.06 26.21 8.82
C ILE A 62 -3.20 27.38 9.28
N SER A 63 -1.98 27.06 9.71
CA SER A 63 -0.97 28.02 10.16
C SER A 63 0.33 27.98 9.36
N ARG A 64 0.49 26.95 8.52
CA ARG A 64 1.69 26.68 7.71
C ARG A 64 1.36 26.88 6.23
N PHE A 65 1.66 28.06 5.72
CA PHE A 65 1.58 28.35 4.29
C PHE A 65 2.94 28.13 3.63
N ASP A 66 2.93 27.83 2.34
CA ASP A 66 4.15 27.65 1.52
C ASP A 66 5.12 26.58 2.05
N THR A 67 4.64 25.73 2.97
CA THR A 67 5.35 24.59 3.56
C THR A 67 4.78 23.31 2.99
N GLU A 68 5.66 22.41 2.57
CA GLU A 68 5.25 21.13 2.02
C GLU A 68 4.80 20.15 3.10
N GLU A 69 3.71 19.46 2.84
CA GLU A 69 3.13 18.44 3.70
C GLU A 69 2.77 17.22 2.84
N LEU A 70 2.75 16.03 3.44
CA LEU A 70 2.28 14.84 2.74
C LEU A 70 0.79 14.63 3.03
N TYR A 71 -0.05 14.74 2.00
CA TYR A 71 -1.47 14.41 2.07
C TYR A 71 -1.71 12.96 1.69
N LEU A 72 -2.26 12.20 2.64
CA LEU A 72 -2.69 10.83 2.45
C LEU A 72 -4.20 10.75 2.28
N SER A 73 -4.66 9.86 1.40
CA SER A 73 -6.06 9.49 1.26
C SER A 73 -6.18 7.99 1.07
N GLY A 74 -7.14 7.33 1.72
CA GLY A 74 -7.25 5.87 1.66
C GLY A 74 -8.53 5.29 2.21
N LEU A 75 -8.53 3.99 2.50
CA LEU A 75 -9.66 3.26 3.08
C LEU A 75 -9.34 2.79 4.49
N SER A 76 -10.11 3.24 5.48
CA SER A 76 -10.04 2.73 6.85
C SER A 76 -10.96 1.53 7.08
N ALA A 77 -11.92 1.30 6.17
CA ALA A 77 -12.66 0.06 6.06
C ALA A 77 -12.86 -0.33 4.58
N GLY A 78 -12.67 -1.61 4.29
CA GLY A 78 -12.80 -2.15 2.93
C GLY A 78 -14.20 -2.67 2.61
N LEU A 79 -14.43 -2.98 1.33
CA LEU A 79 -15.67 -3.55 0.81
C LEU A 79 -15.79 -5.07 1.04
N GLY A 80 -14.65 -5.76 1.14
CA GLY A 80 -14.58 -7.21 1.36
C GLY A 80 -14.58 -8.07 0.10
N SER A 81 -14.73 -7.51 -1.11
CA SER A 81 -14.58 -8.24 -2.39
C SER A 81 -13.14 -8.15 -2.91
N ASN A 82 -12.52 -9.31 -3.16
CA ASN A 82 -11.21 -9.39 -3.77
C ASN A 82 -11.19 -8.82 -5.20
N ASP A 83 -12.19 -9.17 -6.01
CA ASP A 83 -12.21 -8.80 -7.44
C ASP A 83 -12.44 -7.30 -7.66
N ILE A 84 -13.10 -6.63 -6.71
CA ILE A 84 -13.24 -5.17 -6.72
C ILE A 84 -11.98 -4.51 -6.15
N GLY A 85 -11.35 -5.11 -5.15
CA GLY A 85 -10.04 -4.69 -4.62
C GLY A 85 -10.08 -3.38 -3.84
N LEU A 86 -11.16 -3.12 -3.09
CA LEU A 86 -11.30 -1.97 -2.19
C LEU A 86 -11.03 -2.42 -0.75
N ASP A 87 -9.76 -2.52 -0.39
CA ASP A 87 -9.33 -3.11 0.88
C ASP A 87 -9.03 -2.08 1.97
N ARG A 88 -9.24 -2.48 3.22
CA ARG A 88 -8.81 -1.72 4.39
C ARG A 88 -7.28 -1.55 4.39
N GLY A 89 -6.81 -0.35 4.69
CA GLY A 89 -5.39 -0.01 4.79
C GLY A 89 -4.78 0.55 3.49
N GLN A 90 -5.47 0.43 2.35
CA GLN A 90 -5.02 1.05 1.10
C GLN A 90 -4.89 2.57 1.28
N THR A 91 -3.78 3.12 0.79
CA THR A 91 -3.43 4.54 0.94
C THR A 91 -2.77 5.06 -0.33
N ARG A 92 -2.99 6.35 -0.63
CA ARG A 92 -2.31 7.12 -1.67
C ARG A 92 -1.67 8.34 -1.02
N SER A 93 -0.50 8.74 -1.50
CA SER A 93 0.21 9.94 -1.01
C SER A 93 0.34 11.00 -2.11
N ARG A 94 0.28 12.27 -1.71
CA ARG A 94 0.50 13.44 -2.56
C ARG A 94 1.27 14.49 -1.76
N LEU A 95 2.32 15.05 -2.35
CA LEU A 95 3.00 16.19 -1.73
C LEU A 95 2.23 17.48 -2.03
N VAL A 96 1.80 18.17 -0.98
CA VAL A 96 0.91 19.32 -1.07
C VAL A 96 1.46 20.53 -0.33
N VAL A 97 0.99 21.72 -0.70
CA VAL A 97 1.25 22.97 -0.02
C VAL A 97 -0.05 23.78 0.07
N PHE A 98 -0.20 24.57 1.14
CA PHE A 98 -1.29 25.54 1.25
C PHE A 98 -0.84 26.92 0.79
N GLU A 99 -1.51 27.46 -0.22
CA GLU A 99 -1.26 28.79 -0.78
C GLU A 99 -2.46 29.70 -0.49
N ARG A 100 -2.23 30.87 0.13
CA ARG A 100 -3.30 31.84 0.39
C ARG A 100 -3.42 32.85 -0.76
N VAL A 101 -4.63 32.99 -1.31
CA VAL A 101 -4.95 33.97 -2.35
C VAL A 101 -6.23 34.72 -1.96
N GLY A 102 -6.08 35.92 -1.40
CA GLY A 102 -7.21 36.70 -0.88
C GLY A 102 -7.98 35.93 0.21
N PRO A 103 -9.31 35.73 0.07
CA PRO A 103 -10.11 34.96 1.02
C PRO A 103 -10.04 33.44 0.79
N LYS A 104 -9.23 32.97 -0.18
CA LYS A 104 -9.09 31.56 -0.53
C LYS A 104 -7.80 30.98 0.02
N VAL A 105 -7.84 29.70 0.36
CA VAL A 105 -6.66 28.87 0.61
C VAL A 105 -6.71 27.71 -0.37
N PHE A 106 -5.75 27.64 -1.28
CA PHE A 106 -5.60 26.52 -2.20
C PHE A 106 -4.75 25.43 -1.58
N MET A 107 -5.20 24.19 -1.70
CA MET A 107 -4.37 23.01 -1.48
C MET A 107 -3.79 22.58 -2.82
N VAL A 108 -2.50 22.80 -3.00
CA VAL A 108 -1.82 22.62 -4.27
C VAL A 108 -0.91 21.41 -4.19
N GLN A 109 -1.08 20.44 -5.10
CA GLN A 109 -0.14 19.36 -5.30
C GLN A 109 0.99 19.81 -6.23
N ARG A 110 2.23 19.70 -5.75
CA ARG A 110 3.43 20.00 -6.54
C ARG A 110 3.76 18.83 -7.48
N ASN A 111 4.37 19.15 -8.62
CA ASN A 111 4.80 18.15 -9.59
C ASN A 111 6.28 17.79 -9.39
N TYR A 112 6.52 16.70 -8.67
CA TYR A 112 7.86 16.21 -8.38
C TYR A 112 8.42 15.26 -9.45
N GLN A 113 7.76 15.11 -10.60
CA GLN A 113 8.26 14.29 -11.71
C GLN A 113 9.24 15.06 -12.61
N PHE A 114 9.23 16.39 -12.56
CA PHE A 114 10.08 17.28 -13.34
C PHE A 114 10.63 18.35 -12.41
N ARG A 115 11.96 18.50 -12.36
CA ARG A 115 12.65 19.39 -11.41
C ARG A 115 13.89 19.99 -12.05
N ALA A 116 14.48 20.99 -11.40
CA ALA A 116 15.86 21.40 -11.62
C ALA A 116 16.58 21.46 -10.27
N GLU A 117 17.59 20.63 -10.07
CA GLU A 117 18.43 20.63 -8.86
C GLU A 117 19.60 21.61 -9.02
N SER A 118 19.27 22.87 -9.25
CA SER A 118 20.21 23.95 -9.52
C SER A 118 20.18 25.00 -8.41
N GLU A 119 21.31 25.69 -8.17
CA GLU A 119 21.33 26.89 -7.31
C GLU A 119 20.75 28.13 -8.03
N ASN A 120 20.48 28.04 -9.34
CA ASN A 120 19.89 29.13 -10.12
C ASN A 120 18.35 29.17 -9.94
N PRO A 121 17.81 30.19 -9.26
CA PRO A 121 16.36 30.28 -9.03
C PRO A 121 15.55 30.50 -10.32
N ASP A 122 16.14 31.09 -11.38
CA ASP A 122 15.44 31.30 -12.64
C ASP A 122 15.30 29.98 -13.43
N GLU A 123 16.27 29.08 -13.29
CA GLU A 123 16.20 27.73 -13.88
C GLU A 123 15.17 26.86 -13.17
N GLN A 124 15.13 26.90 -11.83
CA GLN A 124 14.08 26.25 -11.04
C GLN A 124 12.69 26.76 -11.45
N ARG A 125 12.53 28.09 -11.55
CA ARG A 125 11.28 28.72 -11.97
C ARG A 125 10.88 28.34 -13.39
N ALA A 126 11.83 28.25 -14.32
CA ALA A 126 11.54 27.86 -15.70
C ALA A 126 10.92 26.45 -15.78
N VAL A 127 11.37 25.51 -14.95
CA VAL A 127 10.75 24.17 -14.84
C VAL A 127 9.39 24.25 -14.16
N GLU A 128 9.27 25.01 -13.07
CA GLU A 128 7.99 25.21 -12.36
C GLU A 128 6.89 25.78 -13.28
N ASP A 129 7.23 26.77 -14.11
CA ASP A 129 6.31 27.38 -15.07
C ASP A 129 6.01 26.47 -16.29
N ALA A 130 6.92 25.55 -16.62
CA ALA A 130 6.76 24.62 -17.75
C ALA A 130 5.89 23.40 -17.43
N PHE A 131 5.85 22.98 -16.16
CA PHE A 131 5.11 21.78 -15.73
C PHE A 131 3.98 22.12 -14.75
N ALA A 132 2.75 21.86 -15.17
CA ALA A 132 1.57 22.20 -14.39
C ALA A 132 1.54 21.56 -12.99
N LYS A 133 1.26 22.38 -11.97
CA LYS A 133 0.80 21.96 -10.64
C LYS A 133 -0.71 21.70 -10.64
N SER A 134 -1.22 21.03 -9.60
CA SER A 134 -2.67 20.72 -9.49
C SER A 134 -3.27 21.34 -8.23
N ILE A 135 -4.27 22.20 -8.37
CA ILE A 135 -5.08 22.65 -7.23
C ILE A 135 -6.10 21.54 -6.90
N LEU A 136 -5.91 20.87 -5.76
CA LEU A 136 -6.77 19.78 -5.32
C LEU A 136 -8.08 20.27 -4.69
N TRP A 137 -8.03 21.46 -4.07
CA TRP A 137 -9.18 22.13 -3.46
C TRP A 137 -8.91 23.61 -3.20
N GLY A 138 -9.98 24.41 -3.12
CA GLY A 138 -9.93 25.83 -2.74
C GLY A 138 -10.88 26.14 -1.60
N PHE A 139 -10.34 26.22 -0.38
CA PHE A 139 -11.08 26.58 0.82
C PHE A 139 -11.38 28.08 0.85
N THR A 140 -12.45 28.47 1.56
CA THR A 140 -12.71 29.88 1.91
C THR A 140 -12.40 30.07 3.39
N VAL A 141 -11.66 31.13 3.73
CA VAL A 141 -11.36 31.48 5.12
C VAL A 141 -12.65 31.90 5.83
N ALA A 142 -12.95 31.25 6.97
CA ALA A 142 -14.14 31.52 7.76
C ALA A 142 -13.85 32.30 9.06
N ALA A 143 -12.62 32.22 9.56
CA ALA A 143 -12.12 32.97 10.71
C ALA A 143 -10.59 33.09 10.61
N GLU A 144 -10.01 34.10 11.25
CA GLU A 144 -8.56 34.28 11.29
C GLU A 144 -8.08 34.88 12.61
N THR A 145 -6.96 34.37 13.12
CA THR A 145 -6.28 34.90 14.30
C THR A 145 -4.80 34.99 14.00
N ALA A 146 -4.29 36.22 13.87
CA ALA A 146 -2.93 36.50 13.38
C ALA A 146 -2.67 35.83 12.01
N ALA A 147 -1.64 34.98 11.90
CA ALA A 147 -1.31 34.28 10.65
C ALA A 147 -2.08 32.98 10.43
N ARG A 148 -2.96 32.59 11.37
CA ARG A 148 -3.70 31.32 11.33
C ARG A 148 -5.08 31.55 10.73
N VAL A 149 -5.55 30.61 9.93
CA VAL A 149 -6.89 30.66 9.31
C VAL A 149 -7.68 29.40 9.61
N LEU A 150 -8.98 29.55 9.77
CA LEU A 150 -9.91 28.44 9.94
C LEU A 150 -10.69 28.22 8.64
N VAL A 151 -10.71 26.97 8.16
CA VAL A 151 -11.43 26.57 6.94
C VAL A 151 -12.38 25.40 7.21
N ASN A 152 -13.54 25.39 6.53
CA ASN A 152 -14.44 24.24 6.53
C ASN A 152 -13.88 23.15 5.61
N THR A 153 -13.69 21.94 6.13
CA THR A 153 -13.12 20.81 5.37
C THR A 153 -14.13 19.75 4.97
N THR A 154 -15.38 19.80 5.47
CA THR A 154 -16.35 18.70 5.29
C THR A 154 -16.55 18.31 3.83
N ASP A 155 -16.84 19.27 2.94
CA ASP A 155 -17.08 18.99 1.51
C ASP A 155 -15.84 18.44 0.80
N PHE A 156 -14.65 18.85 1.23
CA PHE A 156 -13.39 18.34 0.69
C PHE A 156 -13.20 16.86 1.02
N LEU A 157 -13.54 16.47 2.26
CA LEU A 157 -13.35 15.13 2.80
C LEU A 157 -14.40 14.14 2.27
N LEU A 158 -15.66 14.55 2.10
CA LEU A 158 -16.74 13.66 1.67
C LEU A 158 -16.70 13.25 0.19
N ARG A 159 -15.66 13.63 -0.55
CA ARG A 159 -15.48 13.25 -1.97
C ARG A 159 -14.99 11.81 -2.11
N ASP A 160 -15.08 11.30 -3.33
CA ASP A 160 -14.35 10.09 -3.72
C ASP A 160 -12.87 10.41 -3.97
N THR A 161 -12.07 10.42 -2.91
CA THR A 161 -10.64 10.73 -3.03
C THR A 161 -9.78 9.49 -3.28
N HIS A 162 -10.29 8.30 -2.94
CA HIS A 162 -9.63 7.02 -3.17
C HIS A 162 -9.83 6.48 -4.59
N GLY A 163 -10.93 6.83 -5.25
CA GLY A 163 -11.33 6.33 -6.57
C GLY A 163 -12.21 5.08 -6.48
N VAL A 164 -13.15 5.05 -5.53
CA VAL A 164 -14.16 4.01 -5.36
C VAL A 164 -15.07 3.92 -6.59
N ILE A 165 -15.61 5.04 -7.08
CA ILE A 165 -16.56 5.06 -8.21
C ILE A 165 -15.97 4.38 -9.45
N PRO A 166 -14.73 4.70 -9.91
CA PRO A 166 -14.09 3.96 -10.99
C PRO A 166 -14.02 2.44 -10.79
N ARG A 167 -13.83 1.96 -9.55
CA ARG A 167 -13.74 0.53 -9.23
C ARG A 167 -15.08 -0.18 -9.28
N LEU A 168 -16.18 0.53 -9.03
CA LEU A 168 -17.53 -0.02 -9.05
C LEU A 168 -18.21 0.01 -10.43
N ARG A 169 -17.55 0.54 -11.47
CA ARG A 169 -18.15 0.74 -12.81
C ARG A 169 -18.72 -0.52 -13.45
N GLN A 170 -18.15 -1.69 -13.17
CA GLN A 170 -18.65 -2.97 -13.68
C GLN A 170 -19.93 -3.43 -12.99
N ASP A 171 -20.21 -2.92 -11.80
CA ASP A 171 -21.35 -3.29 -10.94
C ASP A 171 -22.46 -2.23 -10.96
N GLY A 172 -22.17 -1.03 -11.45
CA GLY A 172 -23.15 0.05 -11.57
C GLY A 172 -22.54 1.42 -11.84
N GLN A 173 -23.40 2.40 -12.12
CA GLN A 173 -23.02 3.81 -12.22
C GLN A 173 -23.21 4.47 -10.85
N TYR A 174 -22.16 4.48 -10.05
CA TYR A 174 -22.21 5.01 -8.69
C TYR A 174 -21.87 6.50 -8.62
N ARG A 175 -22.49 7.21 -7.69
CA ARG A 175 -22.17 8.60 -7.29
C ARG A 175 -22.19 8.73 -5.77
N VAL A 176 -21.39 9.66 -5.23
CA VAL A 176 -21.44 9.99 -3.80
C VAL A 176 -22.82 10.55 -3.45
N ASP A 177 -23.38 10.07 -2.34
CA ASP A 177 -24.59 10.59 -1.72
C ASP A 177 -24.24 11.34 -0.44
N GLN A 178 -24.20 12.67 -0.54
CA GLN A 178 -23.84 13.53 0.59
C GLN A 178 -24.81 13.41 1.76
N SER A 179 -26.10 13.13 1.51
CA SER A 179 -27.10 13.02 2.57
C SER A 179 -26.89 11.79 3.47
N ARG A 180 -26.13 10.81 2.99
CA ARG A 180 -25.74 9.58 3.70
C ARG A 180 -24.24 9.51 3.98
N SER A 181 -23.57 10.66 4.00
CA SER A 181 -22.13 10.74 4.22
C SER A 181 -21.83 11.76 5.31
N ALA A 182 -20.88 11.45 6.19
CA ALA A 182 -20.53 12.29 7.33
C ALA A 182 -19.13 12.00 7.86
N VAL A 183 -18.59 12.92 8.67
CA VAL A 183 -17.35 12.70 9.43
C VAL A 183 -17.55 11.57 10.43
N TYR A 184 -16.60 10.65 10.49
CA TYR A 184 -16.56 9.55 11.43
C TYR A 184 -15.62 9.89 12.60
N LEU A 185 -16.17 10.59 13.59
CA LEU A 185 -15.41 11.08 14.74
C LEU A 185 -14.62 10.03 15.54
N PRO A 186 -15.10 8.78 15.75
CA PRO A 186 -14.36 7.82 16.58
C PRO A 186 -12.93 7.50 16.10
N ARG A 187 -12.62 7.78 14.83
CA ARG A 187 -11.29 7.63 14.24
C ARG A 187 -10.70 8.95 13.72
N THR A 188 -11.38 10.07 13.92
CA THR A 188 -10.82 11.39 13.62
C THR A 188 -10.02 11.86 14.84
N LYS A 189 -8.69 11.89 14.70
CA LYS A 189 -7.73 12.08 15.78
C LYS A 189 -6.55 12.88 15.26
N GLY A 190 -5.89 13.65 16.12
CA GLY A 190 -4.57 14.15 15.78
C GLY A 190 -3.47 13.49 16.58
N PHE A 191 -2.32 13.41 15.93
CA PHE A 191 -1.09 12.83 16.41
C PHE A 191 0.04 13.87 16.26
N PRO A 192 1.18 13.68 16.92
CA PRO A 192 2.28 14.64 16.85
C PRO A 192 2.81 14.90 15.43
N LYS A 193 2.78 13.90 14.55
CA LYS A 193 3.32 13.98 13.18
C LYS A 193 2.25 13.89 12.09
N ASN A 194 0.98 13.70 12.43
CA ASN A 194 -0.11 13.72 11.46
C ASN A 194 -1.46 14.08 12.06
N THR A 195 -2.31 14.72 11.26
CA THR A 195 -3.74 14.90 11.56
C THR A 195 -4.54 13.91 10.74
N GLU A 196 -5.26 13.01 11.41
CA GLU A 196 -6.00 11.90 10.81
C GLU A 196 -7.52 12.15 10.87
N ILE A 197 -8.18 12.05 9.73
CA ILE A 197 -9.61 12.32 9.58
C ILE A 197 -10.27 11.14 8.89
N ASP A 198 -11.31 10.59 9.51
CA ASP A 198 -12.07 9.46 8.97
C ASP A 198 -13.46 9.94 8.57
N VAL A 199 -13.96 9.48 7.42
CA VAL A 199 -15.28 9.83 6.90
C VAL A 199 -16.03 8.60 6.44
N THR A 200 -17.31 8.55 6.75
CA THR A 200 -18.25 7.58 6.18
C THR A 200 -18.82 8.15 4.90
N VAL A 201 -18.61 7.47 3.77
CA VAL A 201 -19.08 7.92 2.46
C VAL A 201 -19.95 6.84 1.83
N THR A 202 -21.17 7.22 1.46
CA THR A 202 -22.12 6.35 0.77
C THR A 202 -22.09 6.64 -0.73
N PHE A 203 -21.98 5.57 -1.52
CA PHE A 203 -22.00 5.55 -2.97
C PHE A 203 -23.28 4.89 -3.44
N THR A 204 -23.99 5.54 -4.36
CA THR A 204 -25.33 5.13 -4.77
C THR A 204 -25.40 4.97 -6.27
N SER A 205 -26.08 3.94 -6.73
CA SER A 205 -26.37 3.73 -8.14
C SER A 205 -27.88 3.71 -8.36
N GLU A 206 -28.32 4.00 -9.58
CA GLU A 206 -29.69 3.67 -9.95
C GLU A 206 -29.90 2.15 -9.85
N PRO A 207 -31.07 1.69 -9.38
CA PRO A 207 -31.36 0.26 -9.32
C PRO A 207 -31.26 -0.35 -10.71
N GLN A 208 -30.27 -1.20 -10.94
CA GLN A 208 -30.26 -2.03 -12.14
C GLN A 208 -31.24 -3.20 -11.94
N PRO A 209 -32.15 -3.48 -12.89
CA PRO A 209 -33.01 -4.63 -12.78
C PRO A 209 -32.16 -5.89 -12.65
N ARG A 210 -32.28 -6.60 -11.52
CA ARG A 210 -31.66 -7.91 -11.31
C ARG A 210 -32.22 -8.86 -12.35
N GLY A 211 -31.50 -9.07 -13.44
CA GLY A 211 -31.77 -10.20 -14.33
C GLY A 211 -31.64 -11.48 -13.53
N PHE A 212 -32.63 -12.36 -13.60
CA PHE A 212 -32.56 -13.74 -13.07
C PHE A 212 -31.56 -14.62 -13.86
N GLY A 213 -30.67 -14.03 -14.67
CA GLY A 213 -29.80 -14.71 -15.60
C GLY A 213 -28.35 -14.32 -15.40
N ALA A 214 -27.52 -15.34 -15.21
CA ALA A 214 -26.06 -15.33 -15.10
C ALA A 214 -25.50 -14.36 -14.04
N ARG A 215 -25.42 -14.84 -12.79
CA ARG A 215 -24.26 -14.45 -11.97
C ARG A 215 -23.03 -14.75 -12.82
N ASN A 216 -22.15 -13.78 -13.00
CA ASN A 216 -20.85 -14.10 -13.55
C ASN A 216 -20.13 -14.90 -12.46
N GLU A 217 -20.27 -16.23 -12.47
CA GLU A 217 -19.69 -17.16 -11.48
C GLU A 217 -18.17 -17.00 -11.34
N ARG A 218 -17.55 -16.27 -12.26
CA ARG A 218 -16.12 -15.97 -12.30
C ARG A 218 -15.71 -14.67 -11.61
N ARG A 219 -16.64 -13.82 -11.16
CA ARG A 219 -16.33 -12.54 -10.48
C ARG A 219 -17.35 -12.21 -9.39
N GLN A 220 -16.85 -11.96 -8.19
CA GLN A 220 -17.64 -11.46 -7.06
C GLN A 220 -17.91 -9.96 -7.18
N GLY A 221 -19.18 -9.61 -7.36
CA GLY A 221 -19.65 -8.24 -7.49
C GLY A 221 -20.05 -7.60 -6.16
N VAL A 222 -20.52 -6.36 -6.23
CA VAL A 222 -20.98 -5.59 -5.05
C VAL A 222 -22.11 -6.32 -4.32
N ALA A 223 -23.04 -6.91 -5.07
CA ALA A 223 -24.22 -7.58 -4.52
C ALA A 223 -23.90 -8.86 -3.71
N ASP A 224 -22.69 -9.40 -3.85
CA ASP A 224 -22.27 -10.61 -3.12
C ASP A 224 -21.72 -10.29 -1.72
N VAL A 225 -21.30 -9.04 -1.49
CA VAL A 225 -20.61 -8.62 -0.25
C VAL A 225 -21.30 -7.47 0.47
N THR A 226 -22.35 -6.89 -0.12
CA THR A 226 -23.10 -5.78 0.47
C THR A 226 -24.57 -6.13 0.69
N PRO A 227 -25.18 -5.69 1.80
CA PRO A 227 -26.61 -5.90 2.04
C PRO A 227 -27.52 -5.19 1.02
N ALA A 228 -27.12 -4.01 0.56
CA ALA A 228 -27.84 -3.19 -0.42
C ALA A 228 -26.89 -2.74 -1.53
N ALA A 229 -26.92 -3.44 -2.67
CA ALA A 229 -25.95 -3.23 -3.75
C ALA A 229 -26.06 -1.85 -4.40
N ASP A 230 -27.23 -1.24 -4.40
CA ASP A 230 -27.51 0.11 -4.90
C ASP A 230 -27.02 1.22 -3.96
N ALA A 231 -26.57 0.87 -2.75
CA ALA A 231 -26.09 1.80 -1.73
C ALA A 231 -24.90 1.22 -0.92
N VAL A 232 -23.70 1.41 -1.45
CA VAL A 232 -22.45 0.94 -0.85
C VAL A 232 -21.88 2.00 0.07
N THR A 233 -21.62 1.67 1.34
CA THR A 233 -21.00 2.59 2.31
C THR A 233 -19.58 2.13 2.65
N LEU A 234 -18.60 3.02 2.54
CA LEU A 234 -17.22 2.76 2.91
C LEU A 234 -16.70 3.84 3.87
N ARG A 235 -15.67 3.51 4.65
CA ARG A 235 -14.92 4.50 5.41
C ARG A 235 -13.63 4.86 4.69
N GLN A 236 -13.50 6.13 4.35
CA GLN A 236 -12.28 6.71 3.78
C GLN A 236 -11.53 7.45 4.89
N HIS A 237 -10.20 7.53 4.76
CA HIS A 237 -9.38 8.34 5.64
C HIS A 237 -8.59 9.38 4.86
N HIS A 238 -8.24 10.45 5.57
CA HIS A 238 -7.39 11.54 5.12
C HIS A 238 -6.35 11.82 6.19
N SER A 239 -5.10 12.02 5.78
CA SER A 239 -4.03 12.39 6.70
C SER A 239 -3.24 13.58 6.18
N LEU A 240 -2.99 14.58 7.02
CA LEU A 240 -1.99 15.62 6.77
C LEU A 240 -0.77 15.29 7.61
N VAL A 241 0.31 14.88 6.96
CA VAL A 241 1.49 14.29 7.57
C VAL A 241 2.69 15.21 7.41
N GLN A 242 3.38 15.46 8.53
CA GLN A 242 4.64 16.18 8.54
C GLN A 242 5.71 15.42 7.75
N LEU A 243 6.42 16.11 6.86
CA LEU A 243 7.57 15.53 6.15
C LEU A 243 8.75 15.26 7.09
N PRO A 244 9.66 14.33 6.73
CA PRO A 244 10.84 14.03 7.53
C PRO A 244 11.73 15.24 7.75
N ASP A 245 12.43 15.25 8.89
CA ASP A 245 13.45 16.25 9.19
C ASP A 245 14.66 16.11 8.24
N PRO A 246 15.46 17.17 8.04
CA PRO A 246 16.69 17.09 7.25
C PRO A 246 17.69 16.01 7.72
N GLY A 247 18.71 15.73 6.91
CA GLY A 247 19.79 14.80 7.27
C GLY A 247 19.55 13.34 6.90
N TYR A 248 18.55 13.06 6.06
CA TYR A 248 18.49 11.78 5.35
C TYR A 248 19.44 11.81 4.16
N GLU A 249 20.25 10.78 4.02
CA GLU A 249 21.15 10.60 2.88
C GLU A 249 20.50 9.64 1.88
N PRO A 250 20.07 10.13 0.69
CA PRO A 250 19.53 9.27 -0.35
C PRO A 250 20.59 8.32 -0.90
N ARG A 251 20.17 7.16 -1.39
CA ARG A 251 21.06 6.19 -2.03
C ARG A 251 20.68 5.98 -3.50
N ALA A 252 21.70 5.94 -4.35
CA ALA A 252 21.54 5.77 -5.79
C ALA A 252 20.89 4.42 -6.13
N TYR A 253 20.02 4.44 -7.14
CA TYR A 253 19.41 3.24 -7.68
C TYR A 253 20.34 2.53 -8.66
N ASP A 254 20.54 1.23 -8.44
CA ASP A 254 21.13 0.29 -9.40
C ASP A 254 20.07 -0.76 -9.78
N PRO A 255 19.83 -1.03 -11.07
CA PRO A 255 18.83 -2.00 -11.52
C PRO A 255 19.10 -3.43 -11.05
N ARG A 256 20.35 -3.77 -10.70
CA ARG A 256 20.76 -5.06 -10.17
C ARG A 256 20.49 -5.21 -8.67
N SER A 257 20.16 -4.12 -7.95
CA SER A 257 20.06 -4.12 -6.48
C SER A 257 18.78 -4.75 -5.92
N GLY A 258 17.73 -4.87 -6.73
CA GLY A 258 16.40 -5.30 -6.30
C GLY A 258 15.56 -4.27 -5.55
N PHE A 259 16.02 -3.02 -5.39
CA PHE A 259 15.19 -1.95 -4.80
C PHE A 259 14.25 -1.33 -5.82
N GLY A 260 13.06 -0.90 -5.39
CA GLY A 260 12.26 0.06 -6.15
C GLY A 260 12.73 1.50 -5.92
N SER A 261 12.56 2.37 -6.90
CA SER A 261 13.05 3.76 -6.84
C SER A 261 11.96 4.82 -6.91
N VAL A 262 12.22 5.99 -6.32
CA VAL A 262 11.63 7.24 -6.80
C VAL A 262 12.41 7.72 -8.03
N ALA A 263 11.73 8.33 -9.00
CA ALA A 263 12.33 8.77 -10.26
C ALA A 263 11.76 10.12 -10.72
N TRP A 264 12.61 10.96 -11.30
CA TRP A 264 12.23 12.24 -11.89
C TRP A 264 13.14 12.61 -13.05
N GLN A 265 12.70 13.59 -13.85
CA GLN A 265 13.52 14.25 -14.86
C GLN A 265 14.11 15.53 -14.27
N ASP A 266 15.44 15.63 -14.25
CA ASP A 266 16.18 16.79 -13.79
C ASP A 266 16.69 17.62 -14.97
N TYR A 267 16.09 18.79 -15.17
CA TYR A 267 16.39 19.73 -16.25
C TYR A 267 17.66 20.56 -16.04
N SER A 268 18.25 20.50 -14.85
CA SER A 268 19.57 21.09 -14.58
C SER A 268 20.73 20.16 -14.96
N THR A 269 20.42 18.94 -15.42
CA THR A 269 21.42 17.95 -15.80
C THR A 269 22.28 18.44 -16.96
N PRO A 270 23.64 18.38 -16.86
CA PRO A 270 24.53 18.74 -17.95
C PRO A 270 24.32 17.94 -19.23
N LEU A 271 24.71 18.52 -20.37
CA LEU A 271 24.69 17.82 -21.66
C LEU A 271 25.61 16.60 -21.62
N GLY A 272 25.08 15.44 -22.02
CA GLY A 272 25.78 14.16 -22.02
C GLY A 272 25.35 13.22 -20.89
N ASP A 273 24.74 13.76 -19.83
CA ASP A 273 24.24 12.97 -18.71
C ASP A 273 22.74 12.65 -18.87
N SER A 274 22.29 11.58 -18.21
CA SER A 274 20.87 11.23 -18.15
C SER A 274 20.10 12.21 -17.26
N MET A 275 19.08 12.86 -17.83
CA MET A 275 18.10 13.64 -17.08
C MET A 275 17.27 12.78 -16.12
N THR A 276 17.10 11.49 -16.42
CA THR A 276 16.40 10.58 -15.52
C THR A 276 17.27 10.28 -14.31
N LYS A 277 16.86 10.79 -13.15
CA LYS A 277 17.47 10.51 -11.85
C LYS A 277 16.61 9.50 -11.08
N ARG A 278 17.25 8.65 -10.29
CA ARG A 278 16.60 7.60 -9.50
C ARG A 278 17.29 7.40 -8.16
N LEU A 279 16.49 7.28 -7.11
CA LEU A 279 16.92 7.00 -5.73
C LEU A 279 16.15 5.80 -5.20
N ILE A 280 16.82 4.89 -4.48
CA ILE A 280 16.13 3.75 -3.87
C ILE A 280 15.18 4.23 -2.78
N ARG A 281 14.10 3.48 -2.56
CA ARG A 281 13.22 3.68 -1.41
C ARG A 281 13.74 2.88 -0.24
N ARG A 282 14.06 3.53 0.88
CA ARG A 282 14.52 2.84 2.11
C ARG A 282 14.12 3.62 3.36
N HIS A 283 14.01 2.93 4.49
CA HIS A 283 13.87 3.59 5.79
C HIS A 283 15.17 4.33 6.14
N ARG A 284 15.06 5.40 6.93
CA ARG A 284 16.23 5.99 7.58
C ARG A 284 16.77 5.00 8.62
N LEU A 285 18.02 4.61 8.47
CA LEU A 285 18.73 3.78 9.43
C LEU A 285 20.19 4.22 9.47
N GLN A 286 20.72 4.38 10.67
CA GLN A 286 22.10 4.80 10.91
C GLN A 286 22.62 4.03 12.12
N LYS A 287 23.88 3.61 12.07
CA LYS A 287 24.62 3.06 13.19
C LYS A 287 24.89 4.15 14.20
N ARG A 288 24.78 3.81 15.49
CA ARG A 288 25.25 4.67 16.57
C ARG A 288 26.76 4.93 16.48
N ASP A 289 27.53 3.93 16.07
CA ASP A 289 28.94 4.06 15.69
C ASP A 289 29.13 3.64 14.22
N PRO A 290 29.17 4.60 13.27
CA PRO A 290 29.38 4.32 11.84
C PRO A 290 30.74 3.70 11.51
N SER A 291 31.74 3.81 12.40
CA SER A 291 33.07 3.25 12.19
C SER A 291 33.15 1.77 12.59
N ALA A 292 32.21 1.29 13.40
CA ALA A 292 32.17 -0.09 13.85
C ALA A 292 31.63 -1.03 12.75
N SER A 293 32.26 -2.21 12.62
CA SER A 293 31.75 -3.28 11.76
C SER A 293 30.34 -3.71 12.18
N VAL A 294 30.08 -3.76 13.48
CA VAL A 294 28.75 -4.00 14.07
C VAL A 294 28.40 -2.91 15.08
N SER A 295 27.23 -2.29 14.95
CA SER A 295 26.71 -1.29 15.89
C SER A 295 25.20 -1.42 16.07
N GLU A 296 24.67 -0.98 17.22
CA GLU A 296 23.23 -0.70 17.37
C GLU A 296 22.82 0.41 16.41
N ALA A 297 21.54 0.41 16.02
CA ALA A 297 20.93 1.53 15.31
C ALA A 297 20.70 2.74 16.24
N VAL A 298 20.73 3.95 15.68
CA VAL A 298 20.24 5.16 16.36
C VAL A 298 18.74 5.01 16.63
N ASP A 299 17.98 4.78 15.57
CA ASP A 299 16.54 4.48 15.60
C ASP A 299 16.28 3.14 14.90
N PRO A 300 15.86 2.08 15.63
CA PRO A 300 15.52 0.80 15.02
C PRO A 300 14.21 0.88 14.22
N ILE A 301 14.13 0.10 13.16
CA ILE A 301 12.92 -0.06 12.35
C ILE A 301 12.00 -1.05 13.07
N VAL A 302 10.84 -0.58 13.55
CA VAL A 302 9.87 -1.41 14.26
C VAL A 302 8.57 -1.52 13.47
N TYR A 303 8.14 -2.75 13.22
CA TYR A 303 6.86 -3.10 12.61
C TYR A 303 5.88 -3.63 13.66
N TYR A 304 4.61 -3.33 13.47
CA TYR A 304 3.54 -3.68 14.41
C TYR A 304 2.46 -4.51 13.74
N LEU A 305 2.21 -5.70 14.29
CA LEU A 305 1.13 -6.57 13.86
C LEU A 305 -0.21 -6.13 14.45
N ASP A 306 -1.24 -6.10 13.61
CA ASP A 306 -2.61 -5.85 13.99
C ASP A 306 -3.09 -6.85 15.05
N ARG A 307 -3.62 -6.32 16.17
CA ARG A 307 -4.13 -7.10 17.31
C ARG A 307 -5.30 -8.02 16.94
N GLY A 308 -6.02 -7.70 15.85
CA GLY A 308 -7.12 -8.52 15.33
C GLY A 308 -6.68 -9.88 14.76
N THR A 309 -5.39 -10.12 14.58
CA THR A 309 -4.87 -11.41 14.09
C THR A 309 -5.07 -12.51 15.14
N PRO A 310 -5.76 -13.62 14.82
CA PRO A 310 -5.97 -14.73 15.76
C PRO A 310 -4.74 -15.64 15.88
N GLU A 311 -4.60 -16.37 16.98
CA GLU A 311 -3.68 -17.52 17.06
C GLU A 311 -4.25 -18.72 16.26
N PRO A 312 -3.41 -19.60 15.69
CA PRO A 312 -1.94 -19.59 15.69
C PRO A 312 -1.29 -18.68 14.62
N ILE A 313 -2.09 -18.02 13.79
CA ILE A 313 -1.61 -17.19 12.67
C ILE A 313 -0.75 -16.03 13.18
N ARG A 314 -1.16 -15.40 14.30
CA ARG A 314 -0.42 -14.30 14.93
C ARG A 314 1.03 -14.68 15.20
N SER A 315 1.27 -15.81 15.85
CA SER A 315 2.62 -16.29 16.15
C SER A 315 3.44 -16.49 14.86
N ALA A 316 2.86 -17.12 13.84
CA ALA A 316 3.53 -17.33 12.56
C ALA A 316 3.88 -16.03 11.83
N LEU A 317 2.98 -15.04 11.81
CA LEU A 317 3.26 -13.73 11.18
C LEU A 317 4.38 -12.97 11.90
N LEU A 318 4.34 -12.93 13.24
CA LEU A 318 5.39 -12.29 14.04
C LEU A 318 6.75 -12.95 13.79
N GLU A 319 6.79 -14.29 13.78
CA GLU A 319 8.02 -15.04 13.56
C GLU A 319 8.61 -14.79 12.17
N GLY A 320 7.80 -14.96 11.11
CA GLY A 320 8.25 -14.77 9.73
C GLY A 320 8.74 -13.35 9.45
N ALA A 321 8.01 -12.34 9.90
CA ALA A 321 8.43 -10.95 9.73
C ALA A 321 9.76 -10.65 10.45
N ARG A 322 10.04 -11.27 11.61
CA ARG A 322 11.28 -11.07 12.37
C ARG A 322 12.53 -11.63 11.68
N TRP A 323 12.38 -12.52 10.69
CA TRP A 323 13.52 -13.03 9.93
C TRP A 323 14.36 -11.93 9.29
N TRP A 324 13.76 -10.78 8.95
CA TRP A 324 14.50 -9.63 8.42
C TRP A 324 15.62 -9.13 9.33
N ASN A 325 15.53 -9.32 10.65
CA ASN A 325 16.64 -8.96 11.55
C ASN A 325 17.94 -9.69 11.19
N GLN A 326 17.87 -10.91 10.65
CA GLN A 326 19.04 -11.66 10.18
C GLN A 326 19.76 -10.92 9.03
N ALA A 327 19.02 -10.25 8.14
CA ALA A 327 19.60 -9.47 7.05
C ALA A 327 20.18 -8.13 7.53
N PHE A 328 19.55 -7.49 8.51
CA PHE A 328 20.12 -6.29 9.14
C PHE A 328 21.38 -6.61 9.97
N GLU A 329 21.43 -7.76 10.64
CA GLU A 329 22.63 -8.28 11.30
C GLU A 329 23.76 -8.53 10.30
N ALA A 330 23.45 -9.12 9.14
CA ALA A 330 24.41 -9.29 8.05
C ALA A 330 24.91 -7.94 7.47
N ALA A 331 24.12 -6.86 7.59
CA ALA A 331 24.53 -5.50 7.24
C ALA A 331 25.30 -4.77 8.36
N GLY A 332 25.60 -5.45 9.47
CA GLY A 332 26.39 -4.91 10.57
C GLY A 332 25.56 -4.13 11.60
N PHE A 333 24.24 -4.36 11.66
CA PHE A 333 23.42 -3.79 12.72
C PHE A 333 23.14 -4.79 13.83
N ARG A 334 23.10 -4.32 15.07
CA ARG A 334 22.58 -5.11 16.20
C ARG A 334 21.14 -4.70 16.49
N ASP A 335 20.21 -5.64 16.37
CA ASP A 335 18.81 -5.49 16.78
C ASP A 335 18.15 -4.22 16.20
N ALA A 336 18.44 -3.95 14.92
CA ALA A 336 17.93 -2.77 14.21
C ALA A 336 16.57 -2.98 13.56
N PHE A 337 16.09 -4.23 13.47
CA PHE A 337 14.78 -4.55 12.92
C PHE A 337 13.97 -5.40 13.89
N ARG A 338 12.78 -4.91 14.25
CA ARG A 338 11.91 -5.56 15.24
C ARG A 338 10.48 -5.66 14.73
N VAL A 339 9.79 -6.68 15.21
CA VAL A 339 8.36 -6.84 14.96
C VAL A 339 7.64 -7.16 16.27
N GLU A 340 6.63 -6.36 16.57
CA GLU A 340 5.90 -6.39 17.82
C GLU A 340 4.39 -6.44 17.57
N LEU A 341 3.61 -6.74 18.61
CA LEU A 341 2.17 -6.57 18.54
C LEU A 341 1.87 -5.07 18.71
N LEU A 342 0.93 -4.52 17.93
CA LEU A 342 0.52 -3.13 18.09
C LEU A 342 0.13 -2.87 19.57
N PRO A 343 0.66 -1.82 20.22
CA PRO A 343 0.31 -1.49 21.60
C PRO A 343 -1.20 -1.30 21.76
N GLU A 344 -1.72 -1.64 22.93
CA GLU A 344 -3.14 -1.43 23.22
C GLU A 344 -3.47 0.08 23.17
N GLY A 345 -4.57 0.42 22.48
CA GLY A 345 -4.99 1.81 22.29
C GLY A 345 -4.23 2.60 21.21
N ALA A 346 -3.11 2.08 20.68
CA ALA A 346 -2.43 2.70 19.55
C ALA A 346 -3.28 2.61 18.27
N ASP A 347 -3.17 3.63 17.41
CA ASP A 347 -3.92 3.70 16.16
C ASP A 347 -3.05 3.30 14.96
N ASN A 348 -3.59 2.46 14.09
CA ASN A 348 -2.87 1.98 12.91
C ASN A 348 -2.66 3.06 11.83
N PHE A 349 -3.32 4.23 11.92
CA PHE A 349 -3.06 5.38 11.02
C PHE A 349 -2.16 6.46 11.62
N ASP A 350 -1.70 6.32 12.86
CA ASP A 350 -0.59 7.15 13.34
C ASP A 350 0.66 6.84 12.49
N ILE A 351 1.24 7.88 11.87
CA ILE A 351 2.34 7.72 10.91
C ILE A 351 3.58 7.07 11.55
N ARG A 352 3.71 7.14 12.87
CA ARG A 352 4.87 6.63 13.62
C ARG A 352 4.93 5.09 13.70
N TYR A 353 3.86 4.39 13.34
CA TYR A 353 3.82 2.92 13.39
C TYR A 353 3.85 2.32 11.98
N ASN A 354 4.89 1.54 11.67
CA ASN A 354 4.88 0.64 10.51
C ASN A 354 3.91 -0.50 10.77
N MET A 355 2.95 -0.74 9.88
CA MET A 355 1.80 -1.61 10.16
C MET A 355 1.81 -2.89 9.33
N ILE A 356 1.52 -4.01 9.98
CA ILE A 356 1.12 -5.28 9.36
C ILE A 356 -0.37 -5.48 9.64
N ASN A 357 -1.21 -5.17 8.65
CA ASN A 357 -2.66 -5.24 8.78
C ASN A 357 -3.19 -6.65 8.47
N TRP A 358 -4.14 -7.12 9.28
CA TRP A 358 -4.89 -8.36 9.03
C TRP A 358 -6.24 -8.05 8.38
N VAL A 359 -6.45 -8.47 7.13
CA VAL A 359 -7.61 -8.06 6.33
C VAL A 359 -8.46 -9.25 5.92
N HIS A 360 -9.75 -9.15 6.20
CA HIS A 360 -10.77 -10.11 5.81
C HIS A 360 -11.40 -9.75 4.46
N ARG A 361 -11.63 -10.77 3.64
CA ARG A 361 -12.35 -10.73 2.38
C ARG A 361 -13.26 -11.95 2.31
N SER A 362 -14.29 -11.90 1.47
CA SER A 362 -15.19 -13.03 1.21
C SER A 362 -14.54 -14.17 0.44
N THR A 363 -13.51 -13.87 -0.36
CA THR A 363 -12.69 -14.86 -1.07
C THR A 363 -11.22 -14.62 -0.80
N ARG A 364 -10.38 -15.62 -1.09
CA ARG A 364 -8.92 -15.48 -1.03
C ARG A 364 -8.51 -14.30 -1.90
N GLY A 365 -7.81 -13.34 -1.30
CA GLY A 365 -7.23 -12.21 -2.00
C GLY A 365 -5.73 -12.09 -1.86
N TRP A 366 -5.17 -11.22 -2.68
CA TRP A 366 -3.74 -10.93 -2.65
C TRP A 366 -3.36 -10.21 -1.35
N SER A 367 -2.17 -10.56 -0.87
CA SER A 367 -1.47 -9.74 0.13
C SER A 367 -0.56 -8.76 -0.59
N SER A 368 -0.18 -7.69 0.08
CA SER A 368 0.65 -6.64 -0.50
C SER A 368 1.41 -5.87 0.57
N GLY A 369 2.68 -5.57 0.31
CA GLY A 369 3.47 -4.59 1.03
C GLY A 369 3.63 -3.29 0.25
N GLY A 370 3.29 -2.18 0.88
CA GLY A 370 3.52 -0.83 0.37
C GLY A 370 4.23 0.06 1.38
N SER A 371 4.55 1.28 0.97
CA SER A 371 5.16 2.29 1.85
C SER A 371 4.63 3.68 1.54
N ILE A 372 4.60 4.51 2.59
CA ILE A 372 4.48 5.96 2.49
C ILE A 372 5.90 6.50 2.42
N THR A 373 6.23 7.14 1.31
CA THR A 373 7.60 7.57 0.99
C THR A 373 7.61 9.06 0.68
N ASP A 374 8.64 9.78 1.15
CA ASP A 374 8.93 11.14 0.70
C ASP A 374 9.40 11.09 -0.79
N PRO A 375 8.63 11.63 -1.75
CA PRO A 375 8.98 11.56 -3.17
C PRO A 375 10.22 12.39 -3.54
N ARG A 376 10.71 13.23 -2.63
CA ARG A 376 11.89 14.07 -2.83
C ARG A 376 13.18 13.28 -2.65
N THR A 377 13.22 12.41 -1.64
CA THR A 377 14.43 11.74 -1.17
C THR A 377 14.38 10.21 -1.28
N GLY A 378 13.20 9.61 -1.38
CA GLY A 378 13.02 8.16 -1.28
C GLY A 378 12.97 7.63 0.16
N GLU A 379 12.97 8.51 1.18
CA GLU A 379 12.84 8.10 2.58
C GLU A 379 11.47 7.46 2.84
N ILE A 380 11.45 6.22 3.30
CA ILE A 380 10.24 5.53 3.75
C ILE A 380 9.90 6.05 5.15
N MET A 381 8.71 6.64 5.27
CA MET A 381 8.17 7.16 6.52
C MET A 381 7.35 6.12 7.27
N LYS A 382 6.68 5.23 6.52
CA LYS A 382 5.84 4.16 7.08
C LYS A 382 5.71 3.00 6.10
N GLY A 383 5.99 1.79 6.57
CA GLY A 383 5.59 0.55 5.91
C GLY A 383 4.13 0.19 6.19
N VAL A 384 3.42 -0.27 5.16
CA VAL A 384 2.02 -0.70 5.25
C VAL A 384 1.87 -2.03 4.54
N VAL A 385 1.72 -3.10 5.32
CA VAL A 385 1.41 -4.44 4.83
C VAL A 385 -0.08 -4.71 4.98
N THR A 386 -0.65 -5.40 3.98
CA THR A 386 -2.01 -5.94 3.99
C THR A 386 -1.93 -7.44 3.78
N LEU A 387 -2.31 -8.23 4.79
CA LEU A 387 -2.32 -9.69 4.74
C LEU A 387 -3.76 -10.23 4.66
N GLY A 388 -4.00 -11.09 3.67
CA GLY A 388 -5.31 -11.71 3.45
C GLY A 388 -5.59 -12.88 4.40
N SER A 389 -6.73 -12.82 5.10
CA SER A 389 -7.03 -13.80 6.17
C SER A 389 -7.29 -15.23 5.71
N LEU A 390 -7.67 -15.41 4.44
CA LEU A 390 -8.08 -16.70 3.88
C LEU A 390 -6.90 -17.50 3.29
N ARG A 391 -5.68 -16.93 3.26
CA ARG A 391 -4.51 -17.62 2.71
C ARG A 391 -4.26 -18.96 3.39
N VAL A 392 -4.27 -18.99 4.72
CA VAL A 392 -4.02 -20.19 5.52
C VAL A 392 -4.98 -21.34 5.19
N ARG A 393 -6.24 -21.04 4.87
CA ARG A 393 -7.24 -22.05 4.50
C ARG A 393 -6.94 -22.67 3.14
N GLN A 394 -6.43 -21.87 2.19
CA GLN A 394 -6.03 -22.39 0.89
C GLN A 394 -4.79 -23.28 0.99
N ASP A 395 -3.80 -22.88 1.79
CA ASP A 395 -2.60 -23.70 1.97
C ASP A 395 -2.95 -25.01 2.71
N PHE A 396 -3.88 -24.97 3.66
CA PHE A 396 -4.45 -26.16 4.31
C PHE A 396 -5.14 -27.08 3.29
N LEU A 397 -5.98 -26.52 2.41
CA LEU A 397 -6.68 -27.27 1.35
C LEU A 397 -5.71 -27.92 0.35
N ILE A 398 -4.58 -27.28 0.06
CA ILE A 398 -3.53 -27.88 -0.78
C ILE A 398 -2.95 -29.12 -0.08
N ALA A 399 -2.68 -29.06 1.22
CA ALA A 399 -2.20 -30.22 1.98
C ALA A 399 -3.26 -31.32 2.06
N GLU A 400 -4.55 -30.99 2.24
CA GLU A 400 -5.65 -31.96 2.19
C GLU A 400 -5.70 -32.68 0.85
N GLY A 401 -5.60 -31.93 -0.26
CA GLY A 401 -5.56 -32.52 -1.60
C GLY A 401 -4.34 -33.42 -1.82
N LEU A 402 -3.17 -33.04 -1.31
CA LEU A 402 -1.94 -33.83 -1.44
C LEU A 402 -1.98 -35.13 -0.62
N LEU A 403 -2.50 -35.08 0.60
CA LEU A 403 -2.34 -36.17 1.58
C LEU A 403 -3.59 -37.03 1.78
N SER A 404 -4.77 -36.58 1.36
CA SER A 404 -6.06 -37.24 1.63
C SER A 404 -6.17 -37.86 3.04
N PRO A 405 -6.01 -37.06 4.11
CA PRO A 405 -5.49 -37.58 5.37
C PRO A 405 -6.56 -38.05 6.37
N TYR A 406 -7.83 -38.10 5.98
CA TYR A 406 -8.96 -38.36 6.87
C TYR A 406 -9.48 -39.80 6.74
N GLU A 407 -8.74 -40.79 7.26
CA GLU A 407 -9.15 -42.20 7.21
C GLU A 407 -10.49 -42.47 7.92
N GLY A 408 -10.64 -41.95 9.14
CA GLY A 408 -11.85 -42.02 9.94
C GLY A 408 -12.77 -40.82 9.74
N GLY A 409 -12.26 -39.69 9.24
CA GLY A 409 -13.01 -38.48 8.94
C GLY A 409 -13.00 -37.41 10.03
N ASP A 410 -12.42 -37.70 11.21
CA ASP A 410 -12.42 -36.84 12.40
C ASP A 410 -11.00 -36.37 12.80
N GLU A 411 -9.99 -36.77 12.03
CA GLU A 411 -8.58 -36.45 12.28
C GLU A 411 -8.28 -34.96 12.10
N MET A 412 -7.24 -34.50 12.78
CA MET A 412 -6.64 -33.19 12.58
C MET A 412 -5.11 -33.34 12.51
N PRO A 413 -4.58 -33.92 11.42
CA PRO A 413 -3.14 -34.13 11.28
C PRO A 413 -2.40 -32.79 11.36
N SER A 414 -1.38 -32.72 12.22
CA SER A 414 -0.68 -31.45 12.46
C SER A 414 0.06 -30.95 11.23
N VAL A 415 0.56 -31.87 10.38
CA VAL A 415 1.27 -31.59 9.11
C VAL A 415 0.52 -30.61 8.21
N LEU A 416 -0.82 -30.68 8.15
CA LEU A 416 -1.62 -29.75 7.34
C LEU A 416 -1.51 -28.31 7.86
N SER A 417 -1.61 -28.16 9.18
CA SER A 417 -1.49 -26.87 9.85
C SER A 417 -0.04 -26.36 9.88
N GLU A 418 0.93 -27.25 10.00
CA GLU A 418 2.36 -26.93 9.99
C GLU A 418 2.78 -26.37 8.64
N MET A 419 2.42 -27.03 7.52
CA MET A 419 2.68 -26.52 6.17
C MET A 419 2.00 -25.17 5.94
N ALA A 420 0.72 -25.04 6.33
CA ALA A 420 -0.02 -23.79 6.17
C ALA A 420 0.61 -22.64 6.99
N LEU A 421 1.05 -22.91 8.23
CA LEU A 421 1.71 -21.91 9.07
C LEU A 421 3.14 -21.58 8.59
N ALA A 422 3.87 -22.54 8.02
CA ALA A 422 5.14 -22.28 7.34
C ALA A 422 4.95 -21.29 6.18
N ARG A 423 3.88 -21.46 5.39
CA ARG A 423 3.57 -20.48 4.34
C ARG A 423 3.23 -19.09 4.89
N ILE A 424 2.51 -19.03 6.01
CA ILE A 424 2.16 -17.75 6.65
C ILE A 424 3.42 -17.01 7.14
N ARG A 425 4.43 -17.72 7.68
CA ARG A 425 5.73 -17.11 8.01
C ARG A 425 6.41 -16.52 6.78
N GLN A 426 6.54 -17.31 5.72
CA GLN A 426 7.15 -16.87 4.46
C GLN A 426 6.41 -15.66 3.87
N LEU A 427 5.08 -15.69 3.87
CA LEU A 427 4.26 -14.59 3.36
C LEU A 427 4.49 -13.30 4.17
N SER A 428 4.56 -13.41 5.50
CA SER A 428 4.83 -12.24 6.33
C SER A 428 6.20 -11.62 6.05
N ALA A 429 7.23 -12.47 5.90
CA ALA A 429 8.56 -12.02 5.51
C ALA A 429 8.52 -11.34 4.13
N HIS A 430 7.85 -11.96 3.16
CA HIS A 430 7.70 -11.45 1.79
C HIS A 430 7.10 -10.04 1.76
N GLU A 431 5.93 -9.85 2.37
CA GLU A 431 5.25 -8.55 2.31
C GLU A 431 6.01 -7.46 3.07
N VAL A 432 6.66 -7.80 4.19
CA VAL A 432 7.51 -6.85 4.91
C VAL A 432 8.71 -6.44 4.05
N GLY A 433 9.31 -7.34 3.28
CA GLY A 433 10.42 -7.02 2.38
C GLY A 433 10.09 -5.93 1.36
N HIS A 434 8.87 -5.95 0.80
CA HIS A 434 8.41 -4.86 -0.07
C HIS A 434 8.39 -3.51 0.63
N THR A 435 7.97 -3.49 1.89
CA THR A 435 7.94 -2.26 2.69
C THR A 435 9.30 -1.77 3.14
N LEU A 436 10.34 -2.61 3.02
CA LEU A 436 11.75 -2.23 3.20
C LEU A 436 12.36 -1.65 1.92
N GLY A 437 11.63 -1.66 0.80
CA GLY A 437 12.04 -1.09 -0.48
C GLY A 437 12.27 -2.11 -1.60
N LEU A 438 12.19 -3.40 -1.31
CA LEU A 438 12.62 -4.46 -2.23
C LEU A 438 11.50 -4.91 -3.18
N GLY A 439 11.86 -5.23 -4.42
CA GLY A 439 10.98 -5.87 -5.41
C GLY A 439 11.08 -7.39 -5.34
N HIS A 440 10.19 -8.08 -6.05
CA HIS A 440 10.26 -9.55 -6.14
C HIS A 440 11.58 -10.02 -6.75
N ASN A 441 12.08 -11.18 -6.32
CA ASN A 441 13.19 -11.87 -6.97
C ASN A 441 12.81 -13.33 -7.19
N TYR A 442 12.68 -13.73 -8.45
CA TYR A 442 12.25 -15.06 -8.88
C TYR A 442 13.41 -15.88 -9.47
N TYR A 443 14.64 -15.45 -9.24
CA TYR A 443 15.81 -16.08 -9.82
C TYR A 443 16.09 -17.47 -9.21
N ALA A 444 16.03 -18.48 -10.08
CA ALA A 444 16.35 -19.87 -9.76
C ALA A 444 17.86 -20.08 -9.65
N SER A 445 18.40 -19.86 -8.46
CA SER A 445 19.83 -19.95 -8.14
C SER A 445 20.30 -21.39 -7.86
N THR A 446 21.54 -21.69 -8.24
CA THR A 446 22.26 -22.91 -7.85
C THR A 446 22.50 -23.00 -6.34
N MET A 447 22.37 -21.89 -5.61
CA MET A 447 22.36 -21.83 -4.15
C MET A 447 21.01 -22.21 -3.52
N GLY A 448 19.99 -22.52 -4.34
CA GLY A 448 18.66 -22.90 -3.88
C GLY A 448 17.71 -21.71 -3.69
N ARG A 449 16.89 -21.74 -2.63
CA ARG A 449 15.89 -20.71 -2.32
C ARG A 449 16.58 -19.50 -1.68
N ILE A 450 17.02 -18.56 -2.50
CA ILE A 450 17.88 -17.45 -2.06
C ILE A 450 17.13 -16.23 -1.53
N SER A 451 15.81 -16.17 -1.62
CA SER A 451 15.04 -14.95 -1.41
C SER A 451 13.62 -15.22 -0.88
N VAL A 452 13.21 -14.55 0.20
CA VAL A 452 11.80 -14.56 0.64
C VAL A 452 10.91 -13.76 -0.29
N LEU A 453 11.48 -12.92 -1.17
CA LEU A 453 10.78 -12.14 -2.19
C LEU A 453 10.46 -12.95 -3.46
N ASP A 454 10.70 -14.25 -3.43
CA ASP A 454 10.20 -15.21 -4.42
C ASP A 454 8.73 -15.60 -4.12
N TYR A 455 8.06 -16.20 -5.11
CA TYR A 455 6.81 -16.92 -4.98
C TYR A 455 7.05 -18.43 -5.05
N PRO A 456 7.66 -19.06 -4.02
CA PRO A 456 7.95 -20.48 -4.08
C PRO A 456 6.64 -21.29 -4.06
N HIS A 457 6.62 -22.36 -4.85
CA HIS A 457 5.66 -23.45 -4.69
C HIS A 457 6.10 -24.31 -3.50
N PRO A 458 5.19 -24.94 -2.72
CA PRO A 458 5.63 -25.84 -1.66
C PRO A 458 6.56 -26.91 -2.22
N LEU A 459 7.74 -27.08 -1.61
CA LEU A 459 8.66 -28.15 -1.95
C LEU A 459 8.19 -29.44 -1.29
N ILE A 460 7.68 -30.35 -2.12
CA ILE A 460 7.20 -31.66 -1.69
C ILE A 460 8.18 -32.74 -2.16
N THR A 461 8.60 -33.60 -1.26
CA THR A 461 9.43 -34.77 -1.61
C THR A 461 8.66 -36.05 -1.47
N ILE A 462 9.18 -37.12 -2.08
CA ILE A 462 8.68 -38.49 -1.88
C ILE A 462 9.79 -39.19 -1.10
N ASP A 463 9.43 -39.82 0.02
CA ASP A 463 10.39 -40.55 0.84
C ASP A 463 10.68 -41.96 0.29
N ASP A 464 11.51 -42.73 1.02
CA ASP A 464 11.92 -44.08 0.61
C ASP A 464 10.75 -45.08 0.60
N ASP A 465 9.67 -44.81 1.34
CA ASP A 465 8.47 -45.64 1.42
C ASP A 465 7.44 -45.28 0.33
N GLY A 466 7.66 -44.17 -0.37
CA GLY A 466 6.79 -43.67 -1.44
C GLY A 466 5.77 -42.63 -0.97
N ASP A 467 5.82 -42.24 0.31
CA ASP A 467 4.92 -41.29 0.92
C ASP A 467 5.37 -39.84 0.66
N LEU A 468 4.41 -38.91 0.67
CA LEU A 468 4.70 -37.49 0.49
C LEU A 468 5.19 -36.83 1.78
N ASP A 469 6.34 -36.17 1.69
CA ASP A 469 6.91 -35.36 2.76
C ASP A 469 6.75 -33.86 2.48
N LEU A 470 6.10 -33.17 3.44
CA LEU A 470 5.79 -31.74 3.42
C LEU A 470 6.69 -30.95 4.40
N SER A 471 7.64 -31.59 5.07
CA SER A 471 8.43 -31.01 6.16
C SER A 471 9.31 -29.82 5.74
N ASP A 472 9.79 -29.79 4.48
CA ASP A 472 10.55 -28.69 3.87
C ASP A 472 9.73 -27.87 2.85
N ALA A 473 8.40 -27.84 2.98
CA ALA A 473 7.53 -27.17 2.02
C ALA A 473 7.89 -25.69 1.81
N TYR A 474 8.34 -24.98 2.85
CA TYR A 474 8.80 -23.60 2.75
C TYR A 474 10.04 -23.38 3.63
N ASP A 475 10.94 -22.54 3.13
CA ASP A 475 12.19 -22.23 3.83
C ASP A 475 11.95 -21.49 5.16
N VAL A 476 12.94 -21.58 6.04
CA VAL A 476 12.94 -20.94 7.36
C VAL A 476 14.05 -19.90 7.43
N GLY A 477 13.67 -18.64 7.68
CA GLY A 477 14.61 -17.53 7.82
C GLY A 477 14.69 -16.67 6.56
N ILE A 478 15.69 -15.79 6.53
CA ILE A 478 15.92 -14.88 5.41
C ILE A 478 16.93 -15.48 4.41
N GLY A 479 16.70 -15.26 3.12
CA GLY A 479 17.55 -15.80 2.07
C GLY A 479 18.88 -15.05 1.90
N GLU A 480 19.85 -15.68 1.25
CA GLU A 480 21.18 -15.09 1.01
C GLU A 480 21.13 -13.85 0.10
N TRP A 481 20.22 -13.82 -0.88
CA TRP A 481 19.99 -12.63 -1.71
C TRP A 481 19.42 -11.47 -0.90
N ASP A 482 18.47 -11.74 0.00
CA ASP A 482 17.88 -10.71 0.84
C ASP A 482 18.95 -10.01 1.71
N LYS A 483 19.95 -10.78 2.19
CA LYS A 483 21.12 -10.23 2.92
C LYS A 483 22.01 -9.37 2.02
N VAL A 484 22.21 -9.74 0.75
CA VAL A 484 22.90 -8.90 -0.24
C VAL A 484 22.14 -7.59 -0.45
N ALA A 485 20.83 -7.68 -0.69
CA ALA A 485 20.00 -6.51 -0.94
C ALA A 485 19.97 -5.57 0.29
N ILE A 486 19.79 -6.08 1.51
CA ILE A 486 19.81 -5.23 2.71
C ILE A 486 21.20 -4.61 2.94
N ARG A 487 22.30 -5.31 2.64
CA ARG A 487 23.64 -4.67 2.65
C ARG A 487 23.72 -3.52 1.66
N TYR A 488 23.32 -3.74 0.41
CA TYR A 488 23.27 -2.67 -0.60
C TYR A 488 22.42 -1.50 -0.14
N GLY A 489 21.24 -1.75 0.45
CA GLY A 489 20.28 -0.71 0.79
C GLY A 489 20.53 0.01 2.11
N TYR A 490 21.12 -0.65 3.12
CA TYR A 490 21.13 -0.17 4.51
C TYR A 490 22.50 -0.18 5.17
N GLN A 491 23.52 -0.81 4.59
CA GLN A 491 24.85 -0.79 5.21
C GLN A 491 25.38 0.65 5.29
N ASP A 492 25.91 0.99 6.48
CA ASP A 492 26.67 2.20 6.74
C ASP A 492 28.14 2.00 6.39
N PHE A 493 28.76 3.07 5.89
CA PHE A 493 30.16 3.10 5.51
C PHE A 493 30.93 4.15 6.33
N PRO A 494 32.20 3.90 6.66
CA PRO A 494 33.05 4.91 7.28
C PRO A 494 33.16 6.16 6.42
N GLN A 495 33.32 7.33 7.06
CA GLN A 495 33.48 8.59 6.36
C GLN A 495 34.65 8.54 5.37
N GLY A 496 34.44 9.06 4.15
CA GLY A 496 35.43 9.06 3.08
C GLY A 496 35.47 7.79 2.22
N THR A 497 34.60 6.81 2.49
CA THR A 497 34.39 5.66 1.61
C THR A 497 33.80 6.11 0.28
N ASP A 498 34.33 5.58 -0.83
CA ASP A 498 33.71 5.70 -2.14
C ASP A 498 32.50 4.75 -2.23
N GLU A 499 31.35 5.24 -1.76
CA GLU A 499 30.11 4.47 -1.65
C GLU A 499 29.70 3.79 -2.97
N PRO A 500 29.67 4.48 -4.13
CA PRO A 500 29.37 3.83 -5.41
C PRO A 500 30.21 2.58 -5.69
N THR A 501 31.53 2.66 -5.49
CA THR A 501 32.45 1.53 -5.72
C THR A 501 32.16 0.36 -4.77
N VAL A 502 31.88 0.63 -3.49
CA VAL A 502 31.57 -0.43 -2.52
C VAL A 502 30.21 -1.08 -2.79
N LEU A 503 29.21 -0.29 -3.19
CA LEU A 503 27.89 -0.81 -3.58
C LEU A 503 27.98 -1.73 -4.80
N GLU A 504 28.80 -1.37 -5.79
CA GLU A 504 29.07 -2.24 -6.94
C GLU A 504 29.75 -3.55 -6.52
N GLN A 505 30.76 -3.50 -5.64
CA GLN A 505 31.44 -4.69 -5.12
C GLN A 505 30.48 -5.65 -4.39
N ILE A 506 29.49 -5.14 -3.65
CA ILE A 506 28.47 -5.98 -2.99
C ILE A 506 27.71 -6.82 -4.03
N LEU A 507 27.34 -6.21 -5.15
CA LEU A 507 26.59 -6.88 -6.23
C LEU A 507 27.47 -7.85 -7.01
N ASP A 508 28.73 -7.47 -7.29
CA ASP A 508 29.68 -8.33 -7.98
C ASP A 508 29.99 -9.60 -7.18
N GLN A 509 30.21 -9.48 -5.87
CA GLN A 509 30.42 -10.64 -4.98
C GLN A 509 29.18 -11.54 -4.89
N ALA A 510 27.98 -10.96 -5.00
CA ALA A 510 26.75 -11.74 -5.03
C ALA A 510 26.67 -12.57 -6.34
N TRP A 511 27.04 -11.98 -7.47
CA TRP A 511 27.04 -12.65 -8.76
C TRP A 511 28.05 -13.79 -8.85
N GLU A 512 29.25 -13.65 -8.25
CA GLU A 512 30.23 -14.74 -8.14
C GLU A 512 29.68 -15.99 -7.43
N ARG A 513 28.63 -15.81 -6.62
CA ARG A 513 27.94 -16.85 -5.87
C ARG A 513 26.59 -17.24 -6.50
N ASP A 514 26.29 -16.81 -7.72
CA ASP A 514 25.02 -17.06 -8.41
C ASP A 514 23.80 -16.50 -7.64
N LEU A 515 23.99 -15.40 -6.92
CA LEU A 515 22.94 -14.62 -6.26
C LEU A 515 22.62 -13.40 -7.13
N LEU A 516 21.63 -13.51 -8.01
CA LEU A 516 21.24 -12.46 -8.95
C LEU A 516 19.85 -11.91 -8.64
N TYR A 517 19.57 -10.70 -9.14
CA TYR A 517 18.24 -10.11 -9.17
C TYR A 517 17.63 -10.28 -10.55
N LEU A 518 16.54 -11.04 -10.65
CA LEU A 518 15.65 -11.07 -11.82
C LEU A 518 14.21 -11.19 -11.31
N THR A 519 13.28 -10.49 -11.95
CA THR A 519 11.96 -10.15 -11.41
C THR A 519 10.86 -10.31 -12.45
N ASN A 520 9.68 -9.74 -12.19
CA ASN A 520 8.46 -9.87 -13.00
C ASN A 520 8.66 -9.64 -14.50
N GLN A 521 9.56 -8.72 -14.89
CA GLN A 521 9.80 -8.40 -16.30
C GLN A 521 10.54 -9.51 -17.06
N ASP A 522 11.13 -10.48 -16.36
CA ASP A 522 11.96 -11.53 -16.96
C ASP A 522 11.27 -12.89 -17.05
N LEU A 523 10.10 -13.08 -16.43
CA LEU A 523 9.39 -14.37 -16.31
C LEU A 523 9.16 -15.08 -17.66
N ASP A 524 8.76 -14.33 -18.69
CA ASP A 524 8.45 -14.90 -20.01
C ASP A 524 9.68 -15.02 -20.92
N ALA A 525 10.85 -14.60 -20.44
CA ALA A 525 12.05 -14.45 -21.26
C ALA A 525 13.23 -15.25 -20.75
N ASN A 526 13.46 -15.34 -19.44
CA ASN A 526 14.64 -15.96 -18.88
C ASN A 526 14.33 -17.34 -18.29
N PRO A 527 15.00 -18.42 -18.74
CA PRO A 527 14.67 -19.77 -18.29
C PRO A 527 15.04 -20.05 -16.83
N ARG A 528 15.74 -19.14 -16.14
CA ARG A 528 16.02 -19.21 -14.70
C ARG A 528 15.13 -18.29 -13.87
N VAL A 529 13.99 -17.82 -14.39
CA VAL A 529 13.13 -16.87 -13.67
C VAL A 529 11.68 -17.33 -13.76
N HIS A 530 11.16 -17.87 -12.66
CA HIS A 530 9.81 -18.47 -12.63
C HIS A 530 9.12 -18.19 -11.31
N GLN A 531 7.83 -17.90 -11.37
CA GLN A 531 6.97 -17.93 -10.18
C GLN A 531 6.45 -19.35 -9.97
N TRP A 532 6.30 -19.75 -8.71
CA TRP A 532 5.72 -21.04 -8.32
C TRP A 532 6.47 -22.26 -8.87
N ALA A 533 7.78 -22.14 -9.05
CA ALA A 533 8.66 -23.25 -9.39
C ALA A 533 9.81 -23.35 -8.38
N ASN A 534 10.33 -24.55 -8.18
CA ASN A 534 11.54 -24.79 -7.41
C ASN A 534 12.66 -25.30 -8.32
N GLY A 535 13.89 -25.30 -7.82
CA GLY A 535 15.03 -25.87 -8.53
C GLY A 535 15.57 -24.98 -9.66
N VAL A 536 16.73 -25.37 -10.18
CA VAL A 536 17.48 -24.61 -11.19
C VAL A 536 17.08 -24.99 -12.61
N ASP A 537 16.83 -26.29 -12.82
CA ASP A 537 16.42 -26.84 -14.10
C ASP A 537 14.89 -27.02 -14.11
N PRO A 538 14.15 -26.23 -14.90
CA PRO A 538 12.70 -26.27 -14.91
C PRO A 538 12.15 -27.58 -15.51
N ALA A 539 12.91 -28.31 -16.33
CA ALA A 539 12.49 -29.62 -16.85
C ALA A 539 12.56 -30.69 -15.76
N VAL A 540 13.66 -30.72 -14.99
CA VAL A 540 13.80 -31.62 -13.83
C VAL A 540 12.73 -31.32 -12.77
N GLU A 541 12.46 -30.04 -12.51
CA GLU A 541 11.39 -29.65 -11.59
C GLU A 541 10.01 -30.09 -12.07
N LEU A 542 9.71 -29.98 -13.37
CA LEU A 542 8.46 -30.48 -13.94
C LEU A 542 8.31 -31.99 -13.74
N GLU A 543 9.38 -32.77 -13.98
CA GLU A 543 9.36 -34.21 -13.75
C GLU A 543 9.10 -34.56 -12.28
N ARG A 544 9.80 -33.89 -11.34
CA ARG A 544 9.56 -34.06 -9.90
C ARG A 544 8.11 -33.75 -9.55
N MET A 545 7.57 -32.65 -10.05
CA MET A 545 6.19 -32.22 -9.76
C MET A 545 5.15 -33.19 -10.33
N LEU A 546 5.40 -33.75 -11.51
CA LEU A 546 4.53 -34.77 -12.10
C LEU A 546 4.56 -36.08 -11.30
N ASN A 547 5.70 -36.44 -10.72
CA ASN A 547 5.80 -37.62 -9.84
C ASN A 547 5.05 -37.40 -8.52
N VAL A 548 5.26 -36.26 -7.84
CA VAL A 548 4.49 -35.88 -6.63
C VAL A 548 2.99 -35.90 -6.91
N ARG A 549 2.58 -35.27 -8.01
CA ARG A 549 1.17 -35.23 -8.42
C ARG A 549 0.61 -36.63 -8.67
N ARG A 550 1.39 -37.53 -9.27
CA ARG A 550 0.95 -38.91 -9.52
C ARG A 550 0.74 -39.65 -8.21
N ALA A 551 1.72 -39.62 -7.31
CA ALA A 551 1.61 -40.25 -6.00
C ALA A 551 0.34 -39.79 -5.25
N ALA A 552 0.13 -38.48 -5.12
CA ALA A 552 -1.08 -37.95 -4.48
C ALA A 552 -2.38 -38.32 -5.20
N LEU A 553 -2.40 -38.44 -6.53
CA LEU A 553 -3.59 -38.84 -7.28
C LEU A 553 -3.91 -40.32 -7.15
N ASP A 554 -2.89 -41.17 -7.00
CA ASP A 554 -3.07 -42.61 -6.81
C ASP A 554 -3.74 -42.90 -5.45
N ASP A 555 -3.50 -42.05 -4.44
CA ASP A 555 -4.08 -42.15 -3.10
C ASP A 555 -5.32 -41.25 -2.88
N PHE A 556 -5.70 -40.41 -3.85
CA PHE A 556 -6.81 -39.48 -3.70
C PHE A 556 -8.16 -40.20 -3.61
N GLY A 557 -8.94 -39.93 -2.56
CA GLY A 557 -10.22 -40.58 -2.32
C GLY A 557 -11.12 -39.87 -1.31
N GLU A 558 -12.12 -40.56 -0.77
CA GLU A 558 -13.08 -40.00 0.21
C GLU A 558 -12.38 -39.38 1.43
N ALA A 559 -11.18 -39.88 1.78
CA ALA A 559 -10.33 -39.35 2.85
C ALA A 559 -9.76 -37.94 2.58
N ALA A 560 -10.00 -37.34 1.41
CA ALA A 560 -9.70 -35.94 1.13
C ALA A 560 -10.65 -34.95 1.84
N ILE A 561 -11.79 -35.42 2.35
CA ILE A 561 -12.76 -34.61 3.09
C ILE A 561 -13.10 -35.26 4.42
N ARG A 562 -13.62 -34.47 5.36
CA ARG A 562 -14.00 -34.95 6.68
C ARG A 562 -15.32 -35.70 6.66
N ARG A 563 -15.57 -36.45 7.75
CA ARG A 563 -16.87 -37.05 8.03
C ARG A 563 -17.97 -35.98 7.98
N ASP A 564 -19.14 -36.38 7.50
CA ASP A 564 -20.35 -35.55 7.36
C ASP A 564 -20.26 -34.39 6.35
N MET A 565 -19.18 -34.29 5.56
CA MET A 565 -19.12 -33.40 4.41
C MET A 565 -19.78 -34.06 3.17
N PRO A 566 -20.47 -33.28 2.30
CA PRO A 566 -20.97 -33.83 1.04
C PRO A 566 -19.82 -34.30 0.15
N LEU A 567 -19.89 -35.52 -0.41
CA LEU A 567 -18.86 -36.06 -1.32
C LEU A 567 -18.52 -35.13 -2.49
N ALA A 568 -19.48 -34.33 -2.96
CA ALA A 568 -19.24 -33.34 -4.00
C ALA A 568 -18.14 -32.32 -3.64
N THR A 569 -17.95 -32.03 -2.35
CA THR A 569 -16.92 -31.09 -1.87
C THR A 569 -15.49 -31.61 -2.00
N MET A 570 -15.30 -32.90 -2.31
CA MET A 570 -13.98 -33.43 -2.70
C MET A 570 -13.40 -32.69 -3.90
N GLU A 571 -14.24 -32.10 -4.76
CA GLU A 571 -13.79 -31.30 -5.89
C GLU A 571 -12.90 -30.12 -5.46
N GLU A 572 -13.15 -29.55 -4.27
CA GLU A 572 -12.39 -28.41 -3.75
C GLU A 572 -10.93 -28.78 -3.46
N ALA A 573 -10.69 -29.98 -2.91
CA ALA A 573 -9.35 -30.53 -2.68
C ALA A 573 -8.73 -31.13 -3.94
N PHE A 574 -9.57 -31.70 -4.82
CA PHE A 574 -9.12 -32.31 -6.07
C PHE A 574 -8.54 -31.30 -7.05
N VAL A 575 -9.17 -30.14 -7.24
CA VAL A 575 -8.71 -29.14 -8.22
C VAL A 575 -7.25 -28.68 -8.01
N PRO A 576 -6.81 -28.26 -6.80
CA PRO A 576 -5.42 -27.88 -6.58
C PRO A 576 -4.44 -29.04 -6.77
N LEU A 577 -4.82 -30.29 -6.45
CA LEU A 577 -4.02 -31.48 -6.76
C LEU A 577 -3.96 -31.74 -8.28
N TYR A 578 -5.10 -31.73 -8.96
CA TYR A 578 -5.18 -32.01 -10.38
C TYR A 578 -4.36 -31.01 -11.19
N LEU A 579 -4.33 -29.74 -10.78
CA LEU A 579 -3.58 -28.67 -11.42
C LEU A 579 -2.20 -28.39 -10.79
N HIS A 580 -1.70 -29.28 -9.91
CA HIS A 580 -0.50 -29.03 -9.10
C HIS A 580 0.76 -28.68 -9.91
N HIS A 581 0.89 -29.22 -11.13
CA HIS A 581 2.04 -29.05 -12.01
C HIS A 581 1.94 -27.85 -12.97
N ARG A 582 0.83 -27.11 -12.98
CA ARG A 582 0.51 -26.20 -14.09
C ARG A 582 1.57 -25.11 -14.33
N PHE A 583 2.20 -24.59 -13.28
CA PHE A 583 3.19 -23.51 -13.40
C PHE A 583 4.55 -24.04 -13.86
N GLN A 584 4.87 -25.30 -13.56
CA GLN A 584 6.08 -25.97 -14.05
C GLN A 584 6.03 -26.18 -15.56
N ILE A 585 4.85 -26.28 -16.17
CA ILE A 585 4.73 -26.33 -17.64
C ILE A 585 5.25 -25.04 -18.27
N ASP A 586 4.80 -23.89 -17.75
CA ASP A 586 5.23 -22.57 -18.23
C ASP A 586 6.75 -22.40 -18.03
N ALA A 587 7.24 -22.80 -16.85
CA ALA A 587 8.66 -22.78 -16.53
C ALA A 587 9.49 -23.64 -17.50
N ALA A 588 9.08 -24.88 -17.77
CA ALA A 588 9.77 -25.77 -18.69
C ALA A 588 9.71 -25.27 -20.15
N ALA A 589 8.60 -24.66 -20.56
CA ALA A 589 8.46 -24.08 -21.90
C ALA A 589 9.46 -22.95 -22.15
N SER A 590 9.75 -22.13 -21.12
CA SER A 590 10.76 -21.06 -21.21
C SER A 590 12.18 -21.59 -21.51
N ALA A 591 12.51 -22.82 -21.10
CA ALA A 591 13.82 -23.42 -21.36
C ALA A 591 14.04 -23.75 -22.85
N ILE A 592 12.97 -23.87 -23.64
CA ILE A 592 13.03 -24.16 -25.08
C ILE A 592 13.13 -22.87 -25.90
N GLY A 593 12.36 -21.85 -25.52
CA GLY A 593 12.16 -20.63 -26.33
C GLY A 593 12.73 -19.33 -25.73
N GLY A 594 13.25 -19.38 -24.51
CA GLY A 594 13.76 -18.22 -23.78
C GLY A 594 15.18 -17.80 -24.16
N MET A 595 15.65 -16.75 -23.51
CA MET A 595 16.97 -16.16 -23.63
C MET A 595 17.60 -16.02 -22.24
N HIS A 596 18.84 -16.48 -22.11
CA HIS A 596 19.66 -16.15 -20.96
C HIS A 596 20.20 -14.72 -21.12
N TYR A 597 19.87 -13.86 -20.16
CA TYR A 597 20.45 -12.53 -20.03
C TYR A 597 20.56 -12.14 -18.57
N ILE A 598 21.30 -11.06 -18.34
CA ILE A 598 21.51 -10.44 -17.03
C ILE A 598 21.34 -8.92 -17.18
N TYR A 599 21.23 -8.21 -16.06
CA TYR A 599 21.23 -6.75 -16.04
C TYR A 599 22.67 -6.21 -16.11
N ALA A 600 23.38 -6.49 -17.21
CA ALA A 600 24.75 -6.03 -17.42
C ALA A 600 24.82 -4.50 -17.55
N MET A 601 25.86 -3.92 -16.97
CA MET A 601 26.14 -2.48 -17.01
C MET A 601 27.37 -2.22 -17.88
N ARG A 602 27.33 -1.20 -18.74
CA ARG A 602 28.49 -0.87 -19.59
C ARG A 602 29.72 -0.62 -18.70
N GLY A 603 30.76 -1.42 -18.90
CA GLY A 603 32.03 -1.33 -18.17
C GLY A 603 32.24 -2.42 -17.12
N ASP A 604 31.22 -3.21 -16.81
CA ASP A 604 31.31 -4.30 -15.84
C ASP A 604 31.99 -5.58 -16.37
N GLY A 605 32.32 -5.61 -17.67
CA GLY A 605 33.06 -6.68 -18.32
C GLY A 605 32.25 -7.92 -18.67
N ARG A 606 30.91 -7.81 -18.77
CA ARG A 606 30.00 -8.95 -18.94
C ARG A 606 29.21 -8.95 -20.25
#